data_AF-A0A934H9L4-F1
#
_entry.id   AF-A0A934H9L4-F1
#
_cell.length_a   1.000
_cell.length_b   1.000
_cell.length_c   1.000
_cell.angle_alpha   90.00
_cell.angle_beta   90.00
_cell.angle_gamma   90.00
#
_symmetry.space_group_name_H-M   'P 1'
#
loop_
_entity.id
_entity.type
_entity.pdbx_description
1 polymer ?
#
loop_
_entity_poly.entity_id
_entity_poly.type
_entity_poly.pdbx_seq_one_letter_code
_entity_poly.pdbx_strand_id
1 'polypeptide(L)'
;MGITIIGLGPGDYNLITLEAQEVLNQSSEVWVRTAHHPTVGSLLGALDIHSFDAWYEQKPSFAEVYEAVATEVVRLGQRPQGVVYAVPGHPLVGEASVLRVLELAREKGMKVRIVPGLSFVEPVCTLLGVDPLENGLQVLDAMTLEPRSAFDPVPPFDPLRPLLISQLYSRRVASMVKLSLADFYPDDHLVMLVSKAGVTGQESVRRVCLYELDRQDDIGHLTSLYVPPLEAVKELRTF
;
A
#
# COMPACT_ATOMS: atom_id res chain seq x y z
N MET A 1 -14.20 -21.50 14.29
CA MET A 1 -13.43 -21.55 13.02
C MET A 1 -13.78 -20.33 12.19
N GLY A 2 -12.77 -19.58 11.80
CA GLY A 2 -12.95 -18.28 11.14
C GLY A 2 -11.61 -17.57 10.98
N ILE A 3 -11.58 -16.65 10.03
CA ILE A 3 -10.41 -15.82 9.73
C ILE A 3 -10.78 -14.39 10.12
N THR A 4 -10.02 -13.78 11.02
CA THR A 4 -10.11 -12.35 11.29
C THR A 4 -8.88 -11.69 10.70
N ILE A 5 -9.07 -10.71 9.83
CA ILE A 5 -7.98 -9.95 9.21
C ILE A 5 -8.04 -8.53 9.75
N ILE A 6 -6.95 -8.04 10.32
CA ILE A 6 -6.88 -6.71 10.93
C ILE A 6 -5.86 -5.82 10.21
N GLY A 7 -6.17 -4.54 10.10
CA GLY A 7 -5.21 -3.53 9.65
C GLY A 7 -4.38 -2.97 10.80
N LEU A 8 -3.05 -2.94 10.64
CA LEU A 8 -2.12 -2.39 11.62
C LEU A 8 -1.89 -0.88 11.51
N GLY A 9 -2.56 -0.22 10.56
CA GLY A 9 -2.34 1.19 10.27
C GLY A 9 -1.03 1.43 9.49
N PRO A 10 -0.67 2.70 9.23
CA PRO A 10 0.47 3.06 8.39
C PRO A 10 1.84 2.95 9.08
N GLY A 11 1.87 2.79 10.41
CA GLY A 11 3.09 2.44 11.15
C GLY A 11 3.14 2.99 12.58
N ASP A 12 2.60 4.17 12.86
CA ASP A 12 2.42 4.63 14.25
C ASP A 12 1.36 3.76 14.94
N TYR A 13 1.72 3.21 16.10
CA TYR A 13 0.82 2.41 16.92
C TYR A 13 -0.45 3.16 17.32
N ASN A 14 -0.39 4.49 17.49
CA ASN A 14 -1.57 5.31 17.82
C ASN A 14 -2.59 5.40 16.67
N LEU A 15 -2.21 4.98 15.47
CA LEU A 15 -3.09 4.95 14.29
C LEU A 15 -3.73 3.57 14.07
N ILE A 16 -3.51 2.61 14.98
CA ILE A 16 -4.32 1.39 15.01
C ILE A 16 -5.75 1.73 15.42
N THR A 17 -6.74 1.07 14.82
CA THR A 17 -8.13 1.26 15.23
C THR A 17 -8.38 0.60 16.58
N LEU A 18 -9.32 1.17 17.36
CA LEU A 18 -9.73 0.60 18.64
C LEU A 18 -10.21 -0.85 18.47
N GLU A 19 -10.96 -1.15 17.40
CA GLU A 19 -11.42 -2.50 17.09
C GLU A 19 -10.25 -3.48 16.82
N ALA A 20 -9.23 -3.06 16.08
CA ALA A 20 -8.06 -3.91 15.84
C ALA A 20 -7.28 -4.16 17.14
N GLN A 21 -7.17 -3.15 18.01
CA GLN A 21 -6.58 -3.32 19.34
C GLN A 21 -7.39 -4.28 20.23
N GLU A 22 -8.72 -4.19 20.22
CA GLU A 22 -9.60 -5.12 20.95
C GLU A 22 -9.41 -6.56 20.47
N VAL A 23 -9.33 -6.79 19.15
CA VAL A 23 -9.06 -8.11 18.59
C VAL A 23 -7.70 -8.63 19.05
N LEU A 24 -6.65 -7.80 18.99
CA LEU A 24 -5.31 -8.18 19.45
C LEU A 24 -5.31 -8.55 20.94
N ASN A 25 -5.97 -7.76 21.79
CA ASN A 25 -6.04 -7.97 23.23
C ASN A 25 -6.81 -9.25 23.63
N GLN A 26 -7.72 -9.72 22.77
CA GLN A 26 -8.49 -10.95 22.99
C GLN A 26 -7.84 -12.19 22.37
N SER A 27 -6.72 -12.02 21.66
CA SER A 27 -6.04 -13.09 20.93
C SER A 27 -4.83 -13.60 21.70
N SER A 28 -4.57 -14.90 21.62
CA SER A 28 -3.35 -15.51 22.15
C SER A 28 -2.24 -15.61 21.09
N GLU A 29 -2.61 -15.63 19.80
CA GLU A 29 -1.68 -15.68 18.67
C GLU A 29 -2.10 -14.67 17.59
N VAL A 30 -1.11 -14.10 16.90
CA VAL A 30 -1.32 -13.29 15.69
C VAL A 30 -0.30 -13.68 14.63
N TRP A 31 -0.76 -13.78 13.39
CA TRP A 31 0.09 -13.97 12.23
C TRP A 31 0.21 -12.63 11.51
N VAL A 32 1.41 -12.07 11.43
CA VAL A 32 1.67 -10.80 10.73
C VAL A 32 2.18 -11.08 9.32
N ARG A 33 1.77 -10.26 8.35
CA ARG A 33 2.33 -10.31 7.00
C ARG A 33 3.84 -10.08 7.01
N THR A 34 4.32 -9.21 7.90
CA THR A 34 5.73 -8.92 8.10
C THR A 34 5.99 -8.44 9.52
N ALA A 35 7.08 -8.90 10.13
CA ALA A 35 7.55 -8.41 11.43
C ALA A 35 8.26 -7.05 11.32
N HIS A 36 8.61 -6.62 10.11
CA HIS A 36 9.24 -5.32 9.86
C HIS A 36 8.28 -4.14 9.97
N HIS A 37 6.97 -4.38 10.14
CA HIS A 37 6.01 -3.30 10.27
C HIS A 37 6.22 -2.54 11.60
N PRO A 38 6.32 -1.19 11.60
CA PRO A 38 6.68 -0.44 12.81
C PRO A 38 5.74 -0.70 14.01
N THR A 39 4.44 -0.86 13.77
CA THR A 39 3.44 -1.20 14.82
C THR A 39 3.74 -2.51 15.53
N VAL A 40 4.38 -3.49 14.87
CA VAL A 40 4.61 -4.84 15.43
C VAL A 40 5.50 -4.77 16.66
N GLY A 41 6.55 -3.93 16.65
CA GLY A 41 7.43 -3.74 17.81
C GLY A 41 6.73 -3.13 19.04
N SER A 42 5.54 -2.54 18.84
CA SER A 42 4.72 -1.94 19.92
C SER A 42 3.55 -2.83 20.35
N LEU A 43 3.38 -4.02 19.74
CA LEU A 43 2.39 -4.98 20.21
C LEU A 43 2.82 -5.50 21.58
N LEU A 44 2.04 -5.18 22.61
CA LEU A 44 2.34 -5.52 24.01
C LEU A 44 1.77 -6.90 24.39
N GLY A 45 2.37 -7.54 25.40
CA GLY A 45 1.76 -8.65 26.13
C GLY A 45 2.27 -10.05 25.78
N ALA A 46 1.50 -11.07 26.17
CA ALA A 46 1.79 -12.49 25.96
C ALA A 46 1.31 -13.02 24.59
N LEU A 47 1.19 -12.12 23.61
CA LEU A 47 0.74 -12.45 22.26
C LEU A 47 1.85 -13.20 21.52
N ASP A 48 1.57 -14.42 21.07
CA ASP A 48 2.51 -15.16 20.22
C ASP A 48 2.45 -14.57 18.80
N ILE A 49 3.55 -13.98 18.34
CA ILE A 49 3.63 -13.29 17.05
C ILE A 49 4.39 -14.19 16.06
N HIS A 50 3.68 -14.63 15.03
CA HIS A 50 4.26 -15.34 13.90
C HIS A 50 4.35 -14.43 12.68
N SER A 51 5.41 -14.53 11.89
CA SER A 51 5.58 -13.75 10.66
C SER A 51 5.73 -14.65 9.44
N PHE A 52 5.27 -14.16 8.29
CA PHE A 52 5.48 -14.78 6.98
C PHE A 52 6.75 -14.30 6.26
N ASP A 53 7.61 -13.49 6.90
CA ASP A 53 8.82 -12.92 6.28
C ASP A 53 9.71 -13.97 5.61
N ALA A 54 9.85 -15.15 6.23
CA ALA A 54 10.67 -16.24 5.70
C ALA A 54 10.27 -16.69 4.28
N TRP A 55 9.03 -16.45 3.86
CA TRP A 55 8.55 -16.88 2.53
C TRP A 55 8.99 -15.93 1.43
N TYR A 56 9.24 -14.66 1.75
CA TYR A 56 9.80 -13.70 0.80
C TYR A 56 11.21 -14.09 0.34
N GLU A 57 11.95 -14.83 1.17
CA GLU A 57 13.28 -15.35 0.81
C GLU A 57 13.21 -16.69 0.06
N GLN A 58 12.16 -17.49 0.29
CA GLN A 58 12.04 -18.86 -0.23
C GLN A 58 11.31 -18.95 -1.57
N LYS A 59 10.51 -17.94 -1.91
CA LYS A 59 9.70 -17.93 -3.12
C LYS A 59 10.30 -17.02 -4.19
N PRO A 60 10.21 -17.38 -5.47
CA PRO A 60 10.86 -16.63 -6.55
C PRO A 60 10.09 -15.37 -6.96
N SER A 61 8.83 -15.20 -6.51
CA SER A 61 7.98 -14.07 -6.88
C SER A 61 7.02 -13.67 -5.75
N PHE A 62 6.64 -12.38 -5.70
CA PHE A 62 5.63 -11.89 -4.75
C PHE A 62 4.29 -12.59 -4.91
N ALA A 63 3.87 -12.91 -6.14
CA ALA A 63 2.64 -13.64 -6.39
C ALA A 63 2.64 -15.00 -5.70
N GLU A 64 3.75 -15.74 -5.77
CA GLU A 64 3.89 -17.03 -5.07
C GLU A 64 3.98 -16.89 -3.55
N VAL A 65 4.58 -15.80 -3.05
CA VAL A 65 4.53 -15.48 -1.61
C VAL A 65 3.09 -15.29 -1.18
N TYR A 66 2.33 -14.44 -1.86
CA TYR A 66 0.95 -14.12 -1.48
C TYR A 66 0.03 -15.34 -1.59
N GLU A 67 0.22 -16.19 -2.60
CA GLU A 67 -0.50 -17.46 -2.72
C GLU A 67 -0.24 -18.39 -1.53
N ALA A 68 1.04 -18.52 -1.15
CA ALA A 68 1.43 -19.33 0.01
C ALA A 68 0.82 -18.75 1.29
N VAL A 69 0.98 -17.44 1.54
CA VAL A 69 0.42 -16.72 2.71
C VAL A 69 -1.08 -16.96 2.80
N ALA A 70 -1.81 -16.77 1.71
CA ALA A 70 -3.25 -16.94 1.70
C ALA A 70 -3.67 -18.39 1.98
N THR A 71 -2.98 -19.36 1.38
CA THR A 71 -3.22 -20.79 1.60
C THR A 71 -3.07 -21.16 3.07
N GLU A 72 -2.02 -20.64 3.72
CA GLU A 72 -1.72 -20.93 5.11
C GLU A 72 -2.66 -20.21 6.07
N VAL A 73 -2.98 -18.94 5.84
CA VAL A 73 -4.01 -18.22 6.62
C VAL A 73 -5.34 -18.97 6.57
N VAL A 74 -5.73 -19.48 5.40
CA VAL A 74 -6.95 -20.28 5.26
C VAL A 74 -6.84 -21.59 6.04
N ARG A 75 -5.71 -22.31 5.95
CA ARG A 75 -5.45 -23.53 6.74
C ARG A 75 -5.50 -23.26 8.24
N LEU A 76 -4.89 -22.17 8.71
CA LEU A 76 -4.90 -21.75 10.11
C LEU A 76 -6.32 -21.39 10.57
N GLY A 77 -7.12 -20.74 9.72
CA GLY A 77 -8.52 -20.39 9.99
C GLY A 77 -9.46 -21.61 10.15
N GLN A 78 -9.06 -22.76 9.61
CA GLN A 78 -9.76 -24.04 9.79
C GLN A 78 -9.49 -24.68 11.16
N ARG A 79 -8.52 -24.20 11.94
CA ARG A 79 -8.29 -24.69 13.31
C ARG A 79 -9.47 -24.29 14.22
N PRO A 80 -9.76 -25.03 15.31
CA PRO A 80 -10.84 -24.69 16.23
C PRO A 80 -10.78 -23.24 16.73
N GLN A 81 -9.57 -22.76 17.07
CA GLN A 81 -9.31 -21.39 17.52
C GLN A 81 -9.34 -20.33 16.40
N GLY A 82 -9.29 -20.72 15.12
CA GLY A 82 -9.22 -19.81 13.99
C GLY A 82 -7.84 -19.16 13.81
N VAL A 83 -7.82 -17.98 13.19
CA VAL A 83 -6.60 -17.18 12.98
C VAL A 83 -6.91 -15.68 13.02
N VAL A 84 -6.01 -14.92 13.61
CA VAL A 84 -5.90 -13.47 13.42
C VAL A 84 -4.72 -13.21 12.49
N TYR A 85 -5.00 -12.64 11.32
CA TYR A 85 -4.02 -12.25 10.32
C TYR A 85 -3.91 -10.72 10.29
N ALA A 86 -2.76 -10.18 10.64
CA ALA A 86 -2.53 -8.75 10.71
C ALA A 86 -1.68 -8.26 9.54
N VAL A 87 -2.14 -7.23 8.85
CA VAL A 87 -1.49 -6.67 7.66
C VAL A 87 -1.22 -5.17 7.80
N PRO A 88 -0.16 -4.64 7.15
CA PRO A 88 0.08 -3.21 7.11
C PRO A 88 -1.11 -2.42 6.54
N GLY A 89 -1.34 -1.22 7.08
CA GLY A 89 -2.37 -0.32 6.59
C GLY A 89 -3.80 -0.85 6.77
N HIS A 90 -4.61 -0.70 5.71
CA HIS A 90 -5.96 -1.25 5.63
C HIS A 90 -5.93 -2.61 4.89
N PRO A 91 -6.63 -3.66 5.37
CA PRO A 91 -6.61 -4.97 4.71
C PRO A 91 -7.08 -5.05 3.25
N LEU A 92 -7.67 -3.99 2.71
CA LEU A 92 -8.27 -3.96 1.36
C LEU A 92 -7.66 -2.86 0.50
N VAL A 93 -6.58 -2.22 0.96
CA VAL A 93 -5.87 -1.16 0.24
C VAL A 93 -4.43 -1.61 0.01
N GLY A 94 -4.13 -2.06 -1.21
CA GLY A 94 -2.77 -2.47 -1.61
C GLY A 94 -2.27 -3.78 -1.02
N GLU A 95 -3.13 -4.63 -0.46
CA GLU A 95 -2.73 -5.89 0.18
C GLU A 95 -3.28 -7.12 -0.56
N ALA A 96 -2.52 -7.59 -1.55
CA ALA A 96 -2.92 -8.68 -2.44
C ALA A 96 -3.14 -10.01 -1.71
N SER A 97 -2.40 -10.27 -0.63
CA SER A 97 -2.56 -11.50 0.16
C SER A 97 -3.97 -11.62 0.75
N VAL A 98 -4.58 -10.51 1.16
CA VAL A 98 -5.94 -10.49 1.73
C VAL A 98 -7.00 -10.79 0.68
N LEU A 99 -6.89 -10.20 -0.51
CA LEU A 99 -7.80 -10.52 -1.62
C LEU A 99 -7.78 -12.02 -1.93
N ARG A 100 -6.57 -12.62 -1.94
CA ARG A 100 -6.43 -14.06 -2.17
C ARG A 100 -6.99 -14.91 -1.04
N VAL A 101 -6.85 -14.49 0.22
CA VAL A 101 -7.51 -15.14 1.37
C VAL A 101 -9.03 -15.12 1.21
N LEU A 102 -9.60 -14.00 0.80
CA LEU A 102 -11.05 -13.86 0.61
C LEU A 102 -11.58 -14.82 -0.47
N GLU A 103 -10.86 -14.95 -1.59
CA GLU A 103 -11.19 -15.89 -2.65
C GLU A 103 -11.20 -17.34 -2.15
N LEU A 104 -10.08 -17.78 -1.55
CA LEU A 104 -9.90 -19.15 -1.05
C LEU A 104 -10.88 -19.48 0.09
N ALA A 105 -11.17 -18.52 0.97
CA ALA A 105 -12.13 -18.69 2.05
C ALA A 105 -13.55 -18.87 1.49
N ARG A 106 -13.93 -18.10 0.47
CA ARG A 106 -15.23 -18.21 -0.22
C ARG A 106 -15.40 -19.59 -0.86
N GLU A 107 -14.38 -20.08 -1.56
CA GLU A 107 -14.38 -21.42 -2.16
C GLU A 107 -14.60 -22.54 -1.12
N LYS A 108 -14.14 -22.33 0.11
CA LYS A 108 -14.28 -23.28 1.22
C LYS A 108 -15.49 -23.00 2.13
N GLY A 109 -16.32 -22.02 1.80
CA GLY A 109 -17.48 -21.62 2.62
C GLY A 109 -17.11 -21.07 4.00
N MET A 110 -15.90 -20.52 4.16
CA MET A 110 -15.40 -19.97 5.41
C MET A 110 -15.80 -18.51 5.59
N LYS A 111 -16.09 -18.12 6.83
CA LYS A 111 -16.33 -16.71 7.18
C LYS A 111 -15.01 -15.98 7.39
N VAL A 112 -14.89 -14.81 6.74
CA VAL A 112 -13.81 -13.85 6.95
C VAL A 112 -14.40 -12.59 7.56
N ARG A 113 -13.81 -12.11 8.66
CA ARG A 113 -14.08 -10.79 9.24
C ARG A 113 -12.92 -9.87 8.90
N ILE A 114 -13.21 -8.74 8.26
CA ILE A 114 -12.23 -7.66 8.05
C ILE A 114 -12.43 -6.63 9.15
N VAL A 115 -11.38 -6.32 9.88
CA VAL A 115 -11.30 -5.16 10.78
C VAL A 115 -10.48 -4.08 10.08
N PRO A 116 -11.09 -2.93 9.76
CA PRO A 116 -10.41 -1.89 9.00
C PRO A 116 -9.25 -1.29 9.79
N GLY A 117 -8.27 -0.80 9.05
CA GLY A 117 -7.14 -0.01 9.55
C GLY A 117 -6.98 1.26 8.72
N LEU A 118 -6.25 2.23 9.24
CA LEU A 118 -5.88 3.41 8.46
C LEU A 118 -4.94 3.00 7.32
N SER A 119 -5.15 3.51 6.11
CA SER A 119 -4.33 3.16 4.95
C SER A 119 -3.10 4.09 4.86
N PHE A 120 -2.44 4.11 3.70
CA PHE A 120 -1.40 5.09 3.39
C PHE A 120 -1.97 6.41 2.82
N VAL A 121 -3.22 6.42 2.36
CA VAL A 121 -3.82 7.59 1.70
C VAL A 121 -4.01 8.73 2.69
N GLU A 122 -4.60 8.45 3.85
CA GLU A 122 -4.89 9.45 4.89
C GLU A 122 -3.63 10.15 5.42
N PRO A 123 -2.54 9.44 5.81
CA PRO A 123 -1.34 10.12 6.27
C PRO A 123 -0.63 10.89 5.14
N VAL A 124 -0.68 10.43 3.88
CA VAL A 124 -0.15 11.21 2.76
C VAL A 124 -0.95 12.50 2.55
N CYS A 125 -2.28 12.43 2.53
CA CYS A 125 -3.13 13.61 2.44
C CYS A 125 -2.86 14.60 3.57
N THR A 126 -2.70 14.10 4.80
CA THR A 126 -2.37 14.91 5.98
C THR A 126 -1.01 15.61 5.84
N LEU A 127 0.03 14.89 5.42
CA LEU A 127 1.38 15.44 5.25
C LEU A 127 1.46 16.49 4.15
N LEU A 128 0.70 16.30 3.07
CA LEU A 128 0.69 17.22 1.93
C LEU A 128 -0.32 18.36 2.10
N GLY A 129 -1.23 18.28 3.07
CA GLY A 129 -2.30 19.26 3.27
C GLY A 129 -3.29 19.29 2.10
N VAL A 130 -3.60 18.13 1.52
CA VAL A 130 -4.47 18.00 0.34
C VAL A 130 -5.78 17.31 0.68
N ASP A 131 -6.89 17.84 0.15
CA ASP A 131 -8.20 17.17 0.16
C ASP A 131 -8.30 16.24 -1.07
N PRO A 132 -8.47 14.92 -0.89
CA PRO A 132 -8.59 14.00 -2.01
C PRO A 132 -9.84 14.24 -2.89
N LEU A 133 -10.86 14.95 -2.39
CA LEU A 133 -12.09 15.23 -3.14
C LEU A 133 -12.03 16.53 -3.95
N GLU A 134 -11.18 17.49 -3.57
CA GLU A 134 -11.15 18.83 -4.20
C GLU A 134 -10.88 18.76 -5.72
N ASN A 135 -9.88 17.97 -6.11
CA ASN A 135 -9.50 17.79 -7.52
C ASN A 135 -9.64 16.33 -8.00
N GLY A 136 -10.29 15.47 -7.21
CA GLY A 136 -10.51 14.06 -7.54
C GLY A 136 -9.22 13.24 -7.60
N LEU A 137 -8.61 13.01 -6.44
CA LEU A 137 -7.39 12.20 -6.29
C LEU A 137 -7.57 10.80 -6.87
N GLN A 138 -6.67 10.45 -7.79
CA GLN A 138 -6.56 9.11 -8.34
C GLN A 138 -5.54 8.32 -7.53
N VAL A 139 -5.85 7.08 -7.17
CA VAL A 139 -4.93 6.20 -6.44
C VAL A 139 -4.61 5.01 -7.33
N LEU A 140 -3.32 4.85 -7.67
CA LEU A 140 -2.84 3.76 -8.52
C LEU A 140 -1.72 2.97 -7.86
N ASP A 141 -1.58 1.73 -8.30
CA ASP A 141 -0.46 0.88 -7.95
C ASP A 141 0.67 1.08 -8.95
N ALA A 142 1.89 1.38 -8.50
CA ALA A 142 3.06 1.48 -9.36
C ALA A 142 3.26 0.25 -10.24
N MET A 143 2.90 -0.94 -9.75
CA MET A 143 3.03 -2.21 -10.48
C MET A 143 2.05 -2.36 -11.64
N THR A 144 1.00 -1.53 -11.69
CA THR A 144 0.05 -1.49 -12.82
C THR A 144 0.42 -0.47 -13.89
N LEU A 145 1.44 0.35 -13.62
CA LEU A 145 1.95 1.32 -14.57
C LEU A 145 3.05 0.68 -15.39
N GLU A 146 2.75 0.40 -16.65
CA GLU A 146 3.73 -0.05 -17.64
C GLU A 146 3.97 1.05 -18.68
N PRO A 147 5.21 1.22 -19.20
CA PRO A 147 5.47 2.13 -20.31
C PRO A 147 4.62 1.71 -21.50
N ARG A 148 3.81 2.64 -22.03
CA ARG A 148 2.84 2.27 -23.06
C ARG A 148 3.50 2.17 -24.42
N SER A 149 3.03 1.22 -25.23
CA SER A 149 3.41 1.16 -26.63
C SER A 149 2.76 2.32 -27.39
N ALA A 150 3.35 2.71 -28.52
CA ALA A 150 2.79 3.74 -29.41
C ALA A 150 1.34 3.47 -29.88
N PHE A 151 0.82 2.25 -29.67
CA PHE A 151 -0.51 1.82 -30.06
C PHE A 151 -1.57 1.91 -28.94
N ASP A 152 -1.19 2.27 -27.72
CA ASP A 152 -2.11 2.49 -26.59
C ASP A 152 -1.83 3.85 -25.93
N PRO A 153 -2.29 4.96 -26.52
CA PRO A 153 -1.89 6.31 -26.11
C PRO A 153 -2.68 6.86 -24.91
N VAL A 154 -3.72 6.16 -24.44
CA VAL A 154 -4.58 6.67 -23.37
C VAL A 154 -3.96 6.29 -22.02
N PRO A 155 -3.64 7.24 -21.14
CA PRO A 155 -3.14 6.89 -19.81
C PRO A 155 -4.24 6.18 -18.98
N PRO A 156 -3.87 5.32 -18.02
CA PRO A 156 -4.83 4.75 -17.06
C PRO A 156 -5.31 5.76 -16.00
N PHE A 157 -4.93 7.03 -16.15
CA PHE A 157 -5.25 8.14 -15.25
C PHE A 157 -5.49 9.42 -16.07
N ASP A 158 -6.15 10.40 -15.49
CA ASP A 158 -6.29 11.76 -16.01
C ASP A 158 -5.12 12.64 -15.52
N PRO A 159 -4.25 13.17 -16.39
CA PRO A 159 -3.13 14.03 -15.99
C PRO A 159 -3.55 15.39 -15.41
N LEU A 160 -4.83 15.78 -15.59
CA LEU A 160 -5.39 17.01 -15.04
C LEU A 160 -5.92 16.83 -13.61
N ARG A 161 -5.74 15.64 -13.03
CA ARG A 161 -6.11 15.33 -11.64
C ARG A 161 -4.90 14.86 -10.86
N PRO A 162 -4.82 15.15 -9.55
CA PRO A 162 -3.73 14.65 -8.74
C PRO A 162 -3.73 13.12 -8.72
N LEU A 163 -2.54 12.55 -8.70
CA LEU A 163 -2.31 11.12 -8.72
C LEU A 163 -1.43 10.72 -7.53
N LEU A 164 -1.88 9.74 -6.76
CA LEU A 164 -1.14 9.09 -5.69
C LEU A 164 -0.79 7.66 -6.10
N ILE A 165 0.49 7.35 -6.15
CA ILE A 165 1.02 6.07 -6.61
C ILE A 165 1.63 5.33 -5.42
N SER A 166 1.10 4.15 -5.09
CA SER A 166 1.61 3.26 -4.05
C SER A 166 2.67 2.30 -4.58
N GLN A 167 3.26 1.50 -3.68
CA GLN A 167 4.21 0.42 -4.03
C GLN A 167 5.47 0.90 -4.79
N LEU A 168 5.94 2.12 -4.53
CA LEU A 168 7.20 2.61 -5.08
C LEU A 168 8.39 2.04 -4.28
N TYR A 169 8.57 0.72 -4.30
CA TYR A 169 9.44 0.03 -3.33
C TYR A 169 10.90 -0.17 -3.78
N SER A 170 11.24 0.17 -5.02
CA SER A 170 12.61 0.02 -5.53
C SER A 170 12.93 1.00 -6.64
N ARG A 171 14.22 1.24 -6.85
CA ARG A 171 14.73 2.03 -7.96
C ARG A 171 14.22 1.56 -9.32
N ARG A 172 14.11 0.24 -9.51
CA ARG A 172 13.59 -0.37 -10.76
C ARG A 172 12.13 0.04 -11.00
N VAL A 173 11.29 -0.06 -9.97
CA VAL A 173 9.87 0.34 -10.05
C VAL A 173 9.76 1.85 -10.26
N ALA A 174 10.58 2.64 -9.57
CA ALA A 174 10.62 4.09 -9.78
C ALA A 174 11.02 4.49 -11.20
N SER A 175 11.95 3.76 -11.81
CA SER A 175 12.35 3.98 -13.21
C SER A 175 11.21 3.65 -14.17
N MET A 176 10.49 2.55 -13.93
CA MET A 176 9.29 2.18 -14.70
C MET A 176 8.20 3.24 -14.60
N VAL A 177 7.85 3.66 -13.38
CA VAL A 177 6.85 4.72 -13.13
C VAL A 177 7.27 6.04 -13.79
N LYS A 178 8.55 6.43 -13.68
CA LYS A 178 9.08 7.63 -14.34
C LYS A 178 8.84 7.58 -15.85
N LEU A 179 9.20 6.47 -16.49
CA LEU A 179 9.04 6.31 -17.94
C LEU A 179 7.56 6.37 -18.33
N SER A 180 6.68 5.69 -17.59
CA SER A 180 5.23 5.76 -17.82
C SER A 180 4.64 7.16 -17.65
N LEU A 181 5.17 7.97 -16.73
CA LEU A 181 4.71 9.34 -16.51
C LEU A 181 5.31 10.31 -17.54
N ALA A 182 6.54 10.08 -18.02
CA ALA A 182 7.20 10.94 -18.99
C ALA A 182 6.48 10.99 -20.36
N ASP A 183 5.65 9.99 -20.65
CA ASP A 183 4.75 10.01 -21.82
C ASP A 183 3.67 11.11 -21.73
N PHE A 184 3.38 11.62 -20.52
CA PHE A 184 2.26 12.54 -20.27
C PHE A 184 2.65 13.83 -19.54
N TYR A 185 3.71 13.80 -18.73
CA TYR A 185 4.20 14.93 -17.94
C TYR A 185 5.54 15.43 -18.46
N PRO A 186 5.83 16.75 -18.38
CA PRO A 186 7.16 17.27 -18.64
C PRO A 186 8.21 16.61 -17.74
N ASP A 187 9.43 16.44 -18.25
CA ASP A 187 10.55 15.84 -17.51
C ASP A 187 10.85 16.60 -16.20
N ASP A 188 10.69 17.93 -16.20
CA ASP A 188 10.90 18.83 -15.07
C ASP A 188 9.66 19.01 -14.18
N HIS A 189 8.57 18.28 -14.44
CA HIS A 189 7.38 18.31 -13.59
C HIS A 189 7.74 17.90 -12.16
N LEU A 190 7.37 18.75 -11.18
CA LEU A 190 7.70 18.52 -9.78
C LEU A 190 6.76 17.50 -9.17
N VAL A 191 7.34 16.38 -8.73
CA VAL A 191 6.63 15.29 -8.04
C VAL A 191 7.07 15.21 -6.58
N MET A 192 6.21 14.66 -5.72
CA MET A 192 6.40 14.60 -4.28
C MET A 192 6.64 13.14 -3.89
N LEU A 193 7.87 12.83 -3.50
CA LEU A 193 8.19 11.57 -2.85
C LEU A 193 7.84 11.68 -1.38
N VAL A 194 6.89 10.85 -0.96
CA VAL A 194 6.44 10.78 0.42
C VAL A 194 6.91 9.45 1.01
N SER A 195 7.78 9.52 2.01
CA SER A 195 8.34 8.34 2.66
C SER A 195 7.82 8.21 4.09
N LYS A 196 7.51 6.97 4.48
CA LYS A 196 7.08 6.58 5.83
C LYS A 196 5.88 7.39 6.34
N ALA A 197 4.96 7.76 5.46
CA ALA A 197 3.75 8.50 5.86
C ALA A 197 3.02 7.76 6.99
N GLY A 198 2.80 8.43 8.12
CA GLY A 198 2.15 7.84 9.30
C GLY A 198 3.09 7.10 10.24
N VAL A 199 4.41 7.24 10.09
CA VAL A 199 5.42 6.81 11.07
C VAL A 199 5.98 8.05 11.78
N THR A 200 5.34 8.44 12.89
CA THR A 200 5.64 9.68 13.61
C THR A 200 7.12 9.90 13.87
N GLY A 201 7.63 11.04 13.38
CA GLY A 201 9.02 11.48 13.53
C GLY A 201 9.98 10.91 12.50
N GLN A 202 9.49 10.09 11.56
CA GLN A 202 10.28 9.55 10.44
C GLN A 202 9.69 9.90 9.07
N GLU A 203 8.57 10.61 9.02
CA GLU A 203 7.95 11.02 7.77
C GLU A 203 8.82 12.03 7.03
N SER A 204 8.82 11.96 5.70
CA SER A 204 9.44 12.99 4.88
C SER A 204 8.70 13.18 3.57
N VAL A 205 8.73 14.43 3.10
CA VAL A 205 8.22 14.83 1.78
C VAL A 205 9.35 15.54 1.05
N ARG A 206 9.69 15.08 -0.14
CA ARG A 206 10.68 15.71 -1.00
C ARG A 206 10.08 16.01 -2.36
N ARG A 207 10.37 17.21 -2.86
CA ARG A 207 10.04 17.61 -4.22
C ARG A 207 11.24 17.32 -5.10
N VAL A 208 11.02 16.56 -6.17
CA VAL A 208 12.05 16.21 -7.16
C VAL A 208 11.47 16.40 -8.55
N CYS A 209 12.30 16.67 -9.54
CA CYS A 209 11.84 16.62 -10.92
C CYS A 209 11.55 15.17 -11.32
N LEU A 210 10.56 14.96 -12.20
CA LEU A 210 10.18 13.61 -12.64
C LEU A 210 11.37 12.83 -13.20
N TYR A 211 12.26 13.47 -13.96
CA TYR A 211 13.45 12.82 -14.51
C TYR A 211 14.43 12.29 -13.44
N GLU A 212 14.36 12.81 -12.20
CA GLU A 212 15.22 12.43 -11.07
C GLU A 212 14.60 11.33 -10.19
N LEU A 213 13.37 10.90 -10.48
CA LEU A 213 12.61 9.98 -9.63
C LEU A 213 13.37 8.69 -9.32
N ASP A 214 14.05 8.09 -10.30
CA ASP A 214 14.83 6.85 -10.14
C ASP A 214 16.30 7.08 -9.74
N ARG A 215 16.64 8.28 -9.31
CA ARG A 215 17.98 8.64 -8.79
C ARG A 215 18.01 8.83 -7.27
N GLN A 216 16.91 8.53 -6.59
CA GLN A 216 16.78 8.68 -5.14
C GLN A 216 17.21 7.39 -4.42
N ASP A 217 18.10 7.52 -3.43
CA ASP A 217 18.74 6.37 -2.76
C ASP A 217 17.88 5.73 -1.66
N ASP A 218 16.87 6.44 -1.16
CA ASP A 218 16.04 6.06 -0.02
C ASP A 218 14.62 5.60 -0.41
N ILE A 219 14.42 5.27 -1.69
CA ILE A 219 13.20 4.62 -2.16
C ILE A 219 13.10 3.22 -1.55
N GLY A 220 11.97 2.95 -0.89
CA GLY A 220 11.70 1.66 -0.23
C GLY A 220 10.22 1.39 -0.02
N HIS A 221 9.90 0.31 0.69
CA HIS A 221 8.54 -0.23 0.84
C HIS A 221 7.48 0.74 1.42
N LEU A 222 7.92 1.81 2.08
CA LEU A 222 7.05 2.83 2.66
C LEU A 222 7.06 4.14 1.85
N THR A 223 7.40 4.07 0.56
CA THR A 223 7.45 5.23 -0.33
C THR A 223 6.24 5.27 -1.24
N SER A 224 5.62 6.43 -1.34
CA SER A 224 4.55 6.75 -2.28
C SER A 224 4.93 7.97 -3.10
N LEU A 225 4.41 8.08 -4.31
CA LEU A 225 4.60 9.23 -5.18
C LEU A 225 3.29 10.00 -5.29
N TYR A 226 3.31 11.29 -4.97
CA TYR A 226 2.23 12.20 -5.32
C TYR A 226 2.63 13.04 -6.54
N VAL A 227 1.80 13.02 -7.57
CA VAL A 227 1.98 13.75 -8.82
C VAL A 227 0.87 14.81 -8.88
N PRO A 228 1.20 16.11 -8.80
CA PRO A 228 0.23 17.18 -8.97
C PRO A 228 -0.35 17.17 -10.39
N PRO A 229 -1.57 17.68 -10.57
CA PRO A 229 -2.16 17.82 -11.89
C PRO A 229 -1.31 18.74 -12.77
N LEU A 230 -1.33 18.51 -14.08
CA LEU A 230 -0.89 19.51 -15.04
C LEU A 230 -1.80 20.74 -14.97
N GLU A 231 -1.23 21.91 -15.17
CA GLU A 231 -2.04 23.10 -15.41
C GLU A 231 -2.80 22.94 -16.72
N ALA A 232 -4.13 23.08 -16.66
CA ALA A 232 -4.95 23.11 -17.86
C ALA A 232 -4.46 24.27 -18.75
N VAL A 233 -4.17 23.98 -20.01
CA VAL A 233 -3.91 25.04 -21.00
C VAL A 233 -5.14 25.93 -21.04
N LYS A 234 -5.00 27.19 -20.60
CA LYS A 234 -6.07 28.19 -20.70
C LYS A 234 -6.49 28.27 -22.17
N GLU A 235 -7.77 28.02 -22.45
CA GLU A 235 -8.33 27.88 -23.80
C GLU A 235 -7.78 28.93 -24.78
N LEU A 236 -7.16 28.48 -25.87
CA LEU A 236 -6.90 29.27 -27.09
C LEU A 236 -8.16 29.38 -27.96
N ARG A 237 -9.36 29.55 -27.37
CA ARG A 237 -10.60 29.85 -28.13
C ARG A 237 -10.69 31.33 -28.52
N THR A 238 -9.56 31.94 -28.84
CA THR A 238 -9.47 33.30 -29.38
C THR A 238 -8.77 33.25 -30.72
N PHE A 239 -9.43 32.68 -31.73
CA PHE A 239 -9.15 32.93 -33.15
C PHE A 239 -10.47 32.89 -33.93
#